data_AF-A0A1W6MXI9-F1
#
_entry.id   AF-A0A1W6MXI9-F1
#
_cell.length_a   1.000
_cell.length_b   1.000
_cell.length_c   1.000
_cell.angle_alpha   90.00
_cell.angle_beta   90.00
_cell.angle_gamma   90.00
#
_symmetry.space_group_name_H-M   'P 1'
#
loop_
_entity.id
_entity.type
_entity.pdbx_description
1 polymer ?
#
loop_
_entity_poly.entity_id
_entity_poly.type
_entity_poly.pdbx_seq_one_letter_code
_entity_poly.pdbx_strand_id
1 'polypeptide(L)'
;MVLPNGDVLLCCMDYSMKHVIGNLLQQNYYDLFTGSEMNQLRQTNMSPGFSSCSICKSCNRTLNYDLSPSSMWTASGDPLALRDATIAEYRYHLDRINASPWWRFGKAVTNFVRGRRAGN
;
A
#
# COMPACT_ATOMS: atom_id res chain seq x y z
N MET A 1 3.17 8.75 -7.84
CA MET A 1 3.73 9.66 -8.87
C MET A 1 4.36 8.80 -9.94
N VAL A 2 4.23 9.14 -11.23
CA VAL A 2 4.77 8.32 -12.34
C VAL A 2 5.89 9.07 -13.05
N LEU A 3 7.01 8.40 -13.30
CA LEU A 3 8.17 8.93 -14.01
C LEU A 3 8.09 8.62 -15.52
N PRO A 4 8.78 9.39 -16.39
CA PRO A 4 8.73 9.17 -17.85
C PRO A 4 9.20 7.79 -18.32
N ASN A 5 10.04 7.11 -17.53
CA ASN A 5 10.48 5.74 -17.78
C ASN A 5 9.45 4.67 -17.35
N GLY A 6 8.28 5.08 -16.87
CA GLY A 6 7.20 4.19 -16.44
C GLY A 6 7.21 3.83 -14.96
N ASP A 7 8.27 4.15 -14.22
CA ASP A 7 8.35 3.85 -12.79
C ASP A 7 7.30 4.63 -12.02
N VAL A 8 6.69 3.96 -11.05
CA VAL A 8 5.68 4.51 -10.17
C VAL A 8 6.26 4.59 -8.77
N LEU A 9 6.38 5.81 -8.26
CA LEU A 9 6.78 6.09 -6.89
C LEU A 9 5.55 6.16 -5.98
N LEU A 10 5.73 5.75 -4.73
CA LEU A 10 4.73 5.83 -3.66
C LEU A 10 4.08 7.21 -3.54
N CYS A 11 4.89 8.27 -3.48
CA CYS A 11 4.48 9.63 -3.18
C CYS A 11 5.36 10.64 -3.91
N CYS A 12 4.88 11.86 -4.12
CA CYS A 12 5.67 12.95 -4.69
C CYS A 12 6.84 13.40 -3.82
N MET A 13 6.84 13.04 -2.52
CA MET A 13 7.93 13.35 -1.59
C MET A 13 9.05 12.29 -1.57
N ASP A 14 8.92 11.21 -2.34
CA ASP A 14 9.91 10.14 -2.39
C ASP A 14 11.02 10.41 -3.42
N TYR A 15 11.71 11.54 -3.24
CA TYR A 15 12.73 12.01 -4.19
C TYR A 15 13.93 11.08 -4.31
N SER A 16 14.27 10.36 -3.24
CA SER A 16 15.33 9.35 -3.27
C SER A 16 14.89 8.04 -3.94
N MET A 17 13.65 7.97 -4.44
CA MET A 17 13.06 6.79 -5.06
C MET A 17 13.15 5.55 -4.16
N LYS A 18 12.90 5.74 -2.86
CA LYS A 18 13.03 4.66 -1.87
C LYS A 18 11.95 3.60 -2.02
N HIS A 19 10.77 4.00 -2.52
CA HIS A 19 9.58 3.18 -2.69
C HIS A 19 9.07 3.28 -4.14
N VAL A 20 9.83 2.69 -5.06
CA VAL A 20 9.32 2.36 -6.41
C VAL A 20 8.35 1.19 -6.27
N ILE A 21 7.05 1.44 -6.43
CA ILE A 21 6.00 0.42 -6.26
C ILE A 21 5.77 -0.42 -7.53
N GLY A 22 6.43 -0.07 -8.63
CA GLY A 22 6.47 -0.84 -9.87
C GLY A 22 6.64 0.05 -11.10
N ASN A 23 6.48 -0.52 -12.28
CA ASN A 23 6.60 0.14 -13.58
C ASN A 23 5.38 -0.17 -14.47
N LEU A 24 4.66 0.88 -14.92
CA LEU A 24 3.43 0.76 -15.72
C LEU A 24 3.65 0.25 -17.15
N LEU A 25 4.87 0.29 -17.67
CA LEU A 25 5.20 -0.31 -18.96
C LEU A 25 5.30 -1.85 -18.85
N GLN A 26 5.45 -2.37 -17.63
CA GLN A 26 5.66 -3.80 -17.37
C GLN A 26 4.48 -4.46 -16.65
N GLN A 27 3.68 -3.68 -15.90
CA GLN A 27 2.57 -4.23 -15.11
C GLN A 27 1.29 -3.42 -15.18
N ASN A 28 0.17 -4.10 -14.91
CA ASN A 28 -1.13 -3.44 -14.84
C ASN A 28 -1.23 -2.60 -13.55
N TYR A 29 -2.16 -1.65 -13.56
CA TYR A 29 -2.33 -0.71 -12.45
C TYR A 29 -2.66 -1.41 -11.12
N TYR A 30 -3.51 -2.43 -11.12
CA TYR A 30 -3.92 -3.13 -9.89
C TYR A 30 -2.77 -3.90 -9.24
N ASP A 31 -1.86 -4.43 -10.03
CA ASP A 31 -0.69 -5.17 -9.54
C ASP A 31 0.25 -4.26 -8.75
N LEU A 32 0.41 -2.99 -9.15
CA LEU A 32 1.22 -2.01 -8.40
C LEU A 32 0.78 -1.92 -6.94
N PHE A 33 -0.53 -1.94 -6.69
CA PHE A 33 -1.08 -1.79 -5.36
C PHE A 33 -1.28 -3.12 -4.63
N THR A 34 -1.12 -4.26 -5.29
CA THR A 34 -1.27 -5.59 -4.67
C THR A 34 0.03 -6.38 -4.62
N GLY A 35 1.11 -5.83 -5.21
CA GLY A 35 2.46 -6.38 -5.24
C GLY A 35 3.18 -6.34 -3.89
N SER A 36 4.35 -6.97 -3.86
CA SER A 36 5.19 -7.12 -2.65
C SER A 36 5.58 -5.77 -2.05
N GLU A 37 6.05 -4.84 -2.89
CA GLU A 37 6.55 -3.53 -2.45
C GLU A 37 5.49 -2.76 -1.67
N MET A 38 4.30 -2.61 -2.24
CA MET A 38 3.20 -1.91 -1.58
C MET A 38 2.72 -2.64 -0.30
N ASN A 39 2.72 -3.98 -0.29
CA ASN A 39 2.34 -4.75 0.88
C ASN A 39 3.34 -4.62 2.04
N GLN A 40 4.65 -4.65 1.76
CA GLN A 40 5.70 -4.46 2.77
C GLN A 40 5.63 -3.07 3.39
N LEU A 41 5.41 -2.05 2.55
CA LEU A 41 5.23 -0.68 3.00
C LEU A 41 3.99 -0.52 3.89
N ARG A 42 2.86 -1.15 3.54
CA ARG A 42 1.65 -1.18 4.38
C ARG A 42 1.94 -1.77 5.75
N GLN A 43 2.58 -2.94 5.79
CA GLN A 43 2.91 -3.62 7.05
C GLN A 43 3.80 -2.74 7.95
N THR A 44 4.84 -2.15 7.36
CA THR A 44 5.75 -1.22 8.07
C THR A 44 5.01 0.02 8.57
N ASN A 45 4.07 0.54 7.77
CA ASN A 45 3.34 1.75 8.16
C ASN A 45 2.26 1.49 9.22
N MET A 46 1.72 0.28 9.28
CA MET A 46 0.77 -0.14 10.32
C MET A 46 1.42 -0.42 11.68
N SER A 47 2.73 -0.65 11.76
CA SER A 47 3.40 -0.76 13.05
C SER A 47 3.65 0.63 13.65
N PRO A 48 3.40 0.86 14.94
CA PRO A 48 3.70 2.13 15.59
C PRO A 48 5.22 2.40 15.63
N GLY A 49 5.59 3.67 15.82
CA GLY A 49 6.98 4.08 15.97
C GLY A 49 7.73 4.31 14.66
N PHE A 50 8.95 4.82 14.79
CA PHE A 50 9.85 5.11 13.67
C PHE A 50 10.28 3.83 12.94
N SER A 51 10.45 3.92 11.63
CA SER A 51 11.12 2.91 10.83
C SER A 51 11.93 3.57 9.73
N SER A 52 13.19 3.17 9.60
CA SER A 52 14.01 3.58 8.47
C SER A 52 13.58 2.91 7.17
N CYS A 53 12.73 1.88 7.19
CA CYS A 53 12.27 1.22 5.96
C CYS A 53 11.20 2.03 5.24
N SER A 54 10.36 2.79 5.94
CA SER A 54 9.29 3.61 5.34
C SER A 54 9.64 5.09 5.37
N ILE A 55 9.59 5.76 4.21
CA ILE A 55 9.76 7.22 4.18
C ILE A 55 8.63 7.94 4.93
N CYS A 56 7.45 7.32 5.00
CA CYS A 56 6.29 7.89 5.70
C CYS A 56 6.46 7.96 7.21
N LYS A 57 7.41 7.20 7.80
CA LYS A 57 7.68 7.21 9.24
C LYS A 57 8.62 8.34 9.69
N SER A 58 9.11 9.15 8.75
CA SER A 58 9.91 10.35 9.03
C SER A 58 9.53 11.56 8.17
N CYS A 59 8.60 11.42 7.23
CA CYS A 59 8.17 12.49 6.34
C CYS A 59 7.23 13.47 7.07
N ASN A 60 7.53 14.77 6.98
CA ASN A 60 6.71 15.82 7.56
C ASN A 60 5.40 16.10 6.81
N ARG A 61 5.21 15.52 5.61
CA ARG A 61 3.96 15.59 4.84
C ARG A 61 3.06 14.37 5.01
N THR A 62 3.43 13.43 5.88
CA THR A 62 2.58 12.29 6.18
C THR A 62 1.38 12.75 7.01
N LEU A 63 0.19 12.31 6.60
CA LEU A 63 -1.02 12.45 7.42
C LEU A 63 -0.88 11.52 8.62
N ASN A 64 -0.54 12.10 9.77
CA ASN A 64 -0.63 11.40 11.03
C ASN A 64 -2.09 11.48 11.48
N TYR A 65 -2.82 10.38 11.33
CA TYR A 65 -4.19 10.27 11.86
C TYR A 65 -4.25 10.55 13.37
N ASP A 66 -3.14 10.37 14.08
CA ASP A 66 -2.98 10.71 15.49
C ASP A 66 -3.00 12.25 15.74
N LEU A 67 -2.74 13.06 14.71
CA LEU A 67 -2.53 14.52 14.84
C LEU A 67 -3.43 15.37 13.93
N SER A 68 -4.21 14.78 13.01
CA SER A 68 -5.22 15.52 12.25
C SER A 68 -6.62 15.17 12.72
N PRO A 69 -7.19 15.92 13.68
CA PRO A 69 -8.64 15.94 13.83
C PRO A 69 -9.19 16.68 12.60
N SER A 70 -9.40 15.95 11.49
CA SER A 70 -10.30 16.46 10.47
C SER A 70 -11.66 16.55 11.14
N SER A 71 -12.24 17.74 11.14
CA SER A 71 -13.44 18.21 11.84
C SER A 71 -14.76 17.52 11.45
N MET A 72 -14.77 16.20 11.31
CA MET A 72 -15.89 15.28 11.12
C MET A 72 -15.28 13.90 11.48
N TRP A 73 -15.49 13.31 12.65
CA TRP A 73 -16.76 12.95 13.25
C TRP A 73 -16.71 13.03 14.77
N THR A 74 -17.81 13.48 15.34
CA THR A 74 -18.15 13.54 16.75
C THR A 74 -18.05 12.17 17.44
N ALA A 75 -17.02 11.94 18.26
CA ALA A 75 -17.08 11.19 19.51
C ALA A 75 -15.70 11.22 20.20
N SER A 76 -15.72 11.41 21.51
CA SER A 76 -14.62 11.49 22.46
C SER A 76 -13.79 10.19 22.61
N GLY A 77 -13.15 9.73 21.53
CA GLY A 77 -12.28 8.55 21.52
C GLY A 77 -10.79 8.90 21.39
N ASP A 78 -9.93 8.08 21.99
CA ASP A 78 -8.47 8.13 21.79
C ASP A 78 -8.15 7.94 20.28
N PRO A 79 -7.54 8.93 19.60
CA PRO A 79 -7.17 8.82 18.19
C PRO A 79 -6.30 7.60 17.87
N LEU A 80 -5.45 7.18 18.82
CA LEU A 80 -4.61 5.99 18.69
C LEU A 80 -5.46 4.72 18.70
N ALA A 81 -6.47 4.64 19.57
CA ALA A 81 -7.39 3.51 19.62
C ALA A 81 -8.25 3.42 18.35
N LEU A 82 -8.69 4.55 17.79
CA LEU A 82 -9.41 4.61 16.52
C LEU A 82 -8.53 4.19 15.33
N ARG A 83 -7.27 4.64 15.30
CA ARG A 83 -6.28 4.20 14.30
C ARG A 83 -6.08 2.69 14.39
N ASP A 84 -5.86 2.17 15.60
CA ASP A 84 -5.57 0.75 15.81
C ASP A 84 -6.76 -0.13 15.44
N ALA A 85 -7.99 0.30 15.73
CA ALA A 85 -9.22 -0.36 15.27
C ALA A 85 -9.34 -0.35 13.73
N THR A 86 -9.05 0.79 13.09
CA THR A 86 -9.06 0.92 11.62
C THR A 86 -8.01 0.01 10.96
N ILE A 87 -6.81 -0.06 11.54
CA ILE A 87 -5.75 -0.96 11.08
C ILE A 87 -6.18 -2.43 11.24
N ALA A 88 -6.82 -2.78 12.35
CA ALA A 88 -7.33 -4.13 12.60
C ALA A 88 -8.42 -4.52 11.59
N GLU A 89 -9.39 -3.65 11.33
CA GLU A 89 -10.45 -3.86 10.34
C GLU A 89 -9.85 -4.01 8.92
N TYR A 90 -8.92 -3.14 8.54
CA TYR A 90 -8.24 -3.24 7.25
C TYR A 90 -7.47 -4.55 7.09
N ARG A 91 -6.74 -5.00 8.12
CA ARG A 91 -6.05 -6.30 8.12
C ARG A 91 -7.03 -7.45 7.95
N TYR A 92 -8.15 -7.43 8.68
CA TYR A 92 -9.20 -8.44 8.55
C TYR A 92 -9.74 -8.54 7.11
N HIS A 93 -9.99 -7.41 6.45
CA HIS A 93 -10.43 -7.41 5.06
C HIS A 93 -9.35 -7.90 4.10
N LEU A 94 -8.09 -7.51 4.30
CA LEU A 94 -6.97 -8.03 3.50
C LEU A 94 -6.83 -9.55 3.62
N ASP A 95 -6.91 -10.10 4.83
CA ASP A 95 -6.81 -11.53 5.06
C ASP A 95 -7.94 -12.29 4.37
N ARG A 96 -9.17 -11.77 4.41
CA ARG A 96 -10.32 -12.34 3.68
C ARG A 96 -10.15 -12.29 2.17
N ILE A 97 -9.64 -11.18 1.63
CA ILE A 97 -9.36 -11.06 0.19
C ILE A 97 -8.27 -12.07 -0.20
N ASN A 98 -7.20 -12.16 0.56
CA ASN A 98 -6.09 -13.08 0.29
C ASN A 98 -6.49 -14.56 0.44
N ALA A 99 -7.43 -14.89 1.33
CA ALA A 99 -7.99 -16.22 1.48
C ALA A 99 -9.06 -16.58 0.43
N SER A 100 -9.61 -15.59 -0.28
CA SER A 100 -10.70 -15.80 -1.26
C SER A 100 -10.26 -16.68 -2.44
N PRO A 101 -10.97 -17.80 -2.72
CA PRO A 101 -10.71 -18.64 -3.89
C PRO A 101 -10.81 -17.87 -5.21
N TRP A 102 -11.74 -16.92 -5.32
CA TRP A 102 -11.93 -16.08 -6.51
C TRP A 102 -10.73 -15.16 -6.75
N TRP A 103 -10.16 -14.57 -5.68
CA TRP A 103 -8.96 -13.74 -5.80
C TRP A 103 -7.74 -14.56 -6.19
N ARG A 104 -7.58 -15.74 -5.59
CA ARG A 104 -6.49 -16.68 -5.94
C ARG A 104 -6.60 -17.17 -7.38
N PHE A 105 -7.82 -17.50 -7.84
CA PHE A 105 -8.09 -17.88 -9.21
C PHE A 105 -7.78 -16.74 -10.19
N GLY A 106 -8.25 -15.52 -9.91
CA GLY A 106 -7.97 -14.34 -10.74
C GLY A 106 -6.47 -14.05 -10.87
N LYS A 107 -5.71 -14.17 -9.77
CA LYS A 107 -4.24 -14.08 -9.82
C LYS A 107 -3.61 -15.20 -10.65
N ALA A 108 -4.08 -16.45 -10.50
CA ALA A 108 -3.55 -17.57 -11.27
C ALA A 108 -3.77 -17.39 -12.79
N VAL A 109 -4.96 -16.95 -13.20
CA VAL A 109 -5.27 -16.63 -14.60
C VAL A 109 -4.39 -15.49 -15.12
N THR A 110 -4.25 -14.41 -14.35
CA THR A 110 -3.40 -13.27 -14.73
C THR A 110 -1.94 -13.68 -14.91
N ASN A 111 -1.40 -14.49 -14.00
CA ASN A 111 -0.03 -15.00 -14.08
C ASN A 111 0.16 -15.95 -15.27
N PHE A 112 -0.81 -16.81 -15.57
CA PHE A 112 -0.78 -17.69 -16.73
C PHE A 112 -0.75 -16.92 -18.05
N VAL A 113 -1.60 -15.88 -18.19
CA VAL A 113 -1.61 -15.01 -19.37
C VAL A 113 -0.28 -14.27 -19.53
N ARG A 114 0.32 -13.80 -18.43
CA ARG A 114 1.66 -13.20 -18.44
C ARG A 114 2.76 -14.17 -18.85
N GLY A 115 2.75 -15.40 -18.33
CA GLY A 115 3.73 -16.42 -18.71
C GLY A 115 3.73 -16.69 -20.21
N ARG A 116 2.56 -16.66 -20.85
CA ARG A 116 2.44 -16.75 -22.32
C ARG A 116 2.94 -15.52 -23.06
N ARG A 117 2.84 -14.32 -22.50
CA ARG A 117 3.36 -13.08 -23.12
C ARG A 117 4.88 -12.92 -22.98
N ALA A 118 5.48 -13.47 -21.92
CA ALA A 118 6.92 -13.40 -21.70
C ALA A 118 7.72 -14.48 -22.46
N GLY A 119 7.04 -15.53 -22.95
CA GLY A 119 7.64 -16.63 -23.73
C GLY A 119 7.46 -16.52 -25.25
N ASN A 120 6.90 -15.41 -25.75
CA ASN A 120 6.76 -15.08 -27.18
C ASN A 120 7.62 -13.88 -27.53
#